data_AF-A0A6G0Y233-F1
#
_entry.id   AF-A0A6G0Y233-F1
#
_cell.length_a   1.000
_cell.length_b   1.000
_cell.length_c   1.000
_cell.angle_alpha   90.00
_cell.angle_beta   90.00
_cell.angle_gamma   90.00
#
_symmetry.space_group_name_H-M   'P 1'
#
loop_
_entity.id
_entity.type
_entity.pdbx_description
1 polymer ?
#
loop_
_entity_poly.entity_id
_entity_poly.type
_entity_poly.pdbx_seq_one_letter_code
_entity_poly.pdbx_strand_id
1 'polypeptide(L)'
;MIKLIDSKLNELGNDPAILSQNENIDPGLVSYFLKIGAAQPLSGKQFPKDHNGRSFHESWYWQTRSTGEVSQRKWLSYSIKNHKIYCLYCALFARNNKQNWTKYGFSNWNKGTISIIIHETSEAHIMALIKAAYRQAEYPLIQSMKESGITNIAFNKEIFGRSQGYQQQGNFPRFREMEYCLGKKGTFNQKS
;
A
#
# COMPACT_ATOMS: atom_id res chain seq x y z
N MET A 1 14.67 -11.68 0.23
CA MET A 1 13.32 -11.75 -0.37
C MET A 1 12.73 -10.36 -0.61
N ILE A 2 12.65 -9.47 0.41
CA ILE A 2 12.13 -8.09 0.28
C ILE A 2 12.89 -7.25 -0.78
N LYS A 3 14.23 -7.26 -0.74
CA LYS A 3 15.07 -6.54 -1.72
C LYS A 3 14.86 -6.94 -3.18
N LEU A 4 14.44 -8.19 -3.43
CA LEU A 4 14.20 -8.72 -4.78
C LEU A 4 12.83 -8.24 -5.32
N ILE A 5 11.86 -8.09 -4.44
CA ILE A 5 10.53 -7.55 -4.76
C ILE A 5 10.64 -6.04 -5.03
N ASP A 6 11.37 -5.29 -4.19
CA ASP A 6 11.59 -3.85 -4.39
C ASP A 6 12.36 -3.54 -5.69
N SER A 7 13.33 -4.39 -6.07
CA SER A 7 14.04 -4.31 -7.36
C SER A 7 13.08 -4.52 -8.54
N LYS A 8 12.26 -5.58 -8.50
CA LYS A 8 11.26 -5.89 -9.54
C LYS A 8 10.16 -4.84 -9.64
N LEU A 9 9.80 -4.20 -8.52
CA LEU A 9 8.83 -3.09 -8.47
C LEU A 9 9.43 -1.79 -9.03
N ASN A 10 10.70 -1.50 -8.75
CA ASN A 10 11.37 -0.33 -9.32
C ASN A 10 11.59 -0.44 -10.84
N GLU A 11 11.76 -1.66 -11.37
CA GLU A 11 11.83 -1.90 -12.82
C GLU A 11 10.52 -1.62 -13.55
N LEU A 12 9.37 -1.74 -12.88
CA LEU A 12 8.07 -1.37 -13.44
C LEU A 12 8.00 0.16 -13.65
N GLY A 13 8.65 0.97 -12.81
CA GLY A 13 8.55 2.42 -12.90
C GLY A 13 7.11 2.92 -12.68
N ASN A 14 6.85 4.18 -13.02
CA ASN A 14 5.54 4.83 -12.81
C ASN A 14 4.77 5.05 -14.12
N ASP A 15 4.95 4.23 -15.16
CA ASP A 15 4.17 4.40 -16.40
C ASP A 15 2.78 3.78 -16.23
N PRO A 16 1.68 4.55 -16.38
CA PRO A 16 0.33 4.02 -16.16
C PRO A 16 -0.08 2.97 -17.20
N ALA A 17 0.59 2.91 -18.36
CA ALA A 17 0.32 1.90 -19.37
C ALA A 17 0.64 0.47 -18.88
N ILE A 18 1.44 0.31 -17.83
CA ILE A 18 1.78 -1.01 -17.29
C ILE A 18 0.57 -1.70 -16.67
N LEU A 19 -0.36 -0.92 -16.12
CA LEU A 19 -1.61 -1.43 -15.57
C LEU A 19 -2.58 -1.92 -16.66
N SER A 20 -2.35 -1.55 -17.93
CA SER A 20 -3.19 -2.02 -19.04
C SER A 20 -3.11 -3.52 -19.30
N GLN A 21 -2.06 -4.17 -18.81
CA GLN A 21 -1.71 -5.54 -19.18
C GLN A 21 -2.24 -6.60 -18.19
N ASN A 22 -2.81 -6.20 -17.05
CA ASN A 22 -3.13 -7.13 -15.96
C ASN A 22 -4.63 -7.17 -15.66
N GLU A 23 -5.26 -8.32 -15.89
CA GLU A 23 -6.69 -8.54 -15.56
C GLU A 23 -6.90 -8.80 -14.06
N ASN A 24 -5.86 -9.23 -13.34
CA ASN A 24 -5.87 -9.42 -11.89
C ASN A 24 -4.64 -8.75 -11.26
N ILE A 25 -4.83 -7.58 -10.67
CA ILE A 25 -3.76 -6.83 -10.02
C ILE A 25 -3.58 -7.36 -8.59
N ASP A 26 -2.38 -7.86 -8.29
CA ASP A 26 -2.00 -8.33 -6.96
C ASP A 26 -2.18 -7.23 -5.89
N PRO A 27 -2.70 -7.52 -4.68
CA PRO A 27 -2.87 -6.52 -3.64
C PRO A 27 -1.60 -5.76 -3.23
N GLY A 28 -0.42 -6.39 -3.34
CA GLY A 28 0.87 -5.75 -3.14
C GLY A 28 1.16 -4.71 -4.23
N LEU A 29 0.87 -5.02 -5.49
CA LEU A 29 0.95 -4.06 -6.60
C LEU A 29 -0.04 -2.91 -6.41
N VAL A 30 -1.27 -3.16 -5.97
CA VAL A 30 -2.24 -2.09 -5.66
C VAL A 30 -1.67 -1.12 -4.63
N SER A 31 -1.09 -1.64 -3.55
CA SER A 31 -0.50 -0.83 -2.49
C SER A 31 0.70 -0.01 -3.00
N TYR A 32 1.54 -0.61 -3.84
CA TYR A 32 2.66 0.06 -4.48
C TYR A 32 2.20 1.24 -5.36
N PHE A 33 1.26 1.00 -6.28
CA PHE A 33 0.75 2.02 -7.19
C PHE A 33 0.00 3.15 -6.47
N LEU A 34 -0.72 2.86 -5.38
CA LEU A 34 -1.33 3.89 -4.54
C LEU A 34 -0.30 4.74 -3.79
N LYS A 35 0.85 4.17 -3.43
CA LYS A 35 1.93 4.86 -2.72
C LYS A 35 2.71 5.80 -3.64
N ILE A 36 3.05 5.35 -4.86
CA ILE A 36 3.75 6.18 -5.84
C ILE A 36 2.83 7.25 -6.45
N GLY A 37 1.53 6.96 -6.55
CA GLY A 37 0.52 7.87 -7.09
C GLY A 37 0.48 7.95 -8.61
N ALA A 38 -0.34 8.86 -9.13
CA ALA A 38 -0.50 9.04 -10.57
C ALA A 38 0.78 9.58 -11.24
N ALA A 39 1.03 9.13 -12.46
CA ALA A 39 2.15 9.60 -13.27
C ALA A 39 1.84 10.98 -13.86
N GLN A 40 2.39 12.02 -13.27
CA GLN A 40 2.10 13.41 -13.66
C GLN A 40 3.38 14.16 -14.03
N PRO A 41 4.03 13.81 -15.15
CA PRO A 41 5.24 14.50 -15.58
C PRO A 41 4.94 15.95 -15.92
N LEU A 42 5.59 16.88 -15.21
CA LEU A 42 5.63 18.29 -15.55
C LEU A 42 6.71 18.44 -16.63
N SER A 43 6.31 18.62 -17.89
CA SER A 43 7.30 18.50 -18.95
C SER A 43 8.10 19.77 -19.19
N GLY A 44 7.65 20.95 -18.69
CA GLY A 44 8.28 22.25 -18.99
C GLY A 44 8.44 22.54 -20.49
N LYS A 45 7.95 21.63 -21.33
CA LYS A 45 8.05 21.52 -22.79
C LYS A 45 6.64 21.22 -23.31
N GLN A 46 6.46 21.24 -24.62
CA GLN A 46 5.16 20.91 -25.21
C GLN A 46 4.99 19.39 -25.26
N PHE A 47 3.83 18.89 -24.83
CA PHE A 47 3.46 17.49 -25.03
C PHE A 47 3.34 17.20 -26.53
N PRO A 48 3.60 15.94 -26.97
CA PRO A 48 3.48 15.55 -28.37
C PRO A 48 2.09 15.89 -28.93
N LYS A 49 2.10 16.48 -30.13
CA LYS A 49 0.89 16.89 -30.83
C LYS A 49 0.37 15.73 -31.68
N ASP A 50 -0.95 15.62 -31.76
CA ASP A 50 -1.63 14.74 -32.70
C ASP A 50 -1.55 15.29 -34.14
N HIS A 51 -2.12 14.54 -35.09
CA HIS A 51 -2.19 14.94 -36.50
C HIS A 51 -2.92 16.27 -36.74
N ASN A 52 -3.70 16.74 -35.76
CA ASN A 52 -4.42 18.02 -35.79
C ASN A 52 -3.70 19.13 -35.01
N GLY A 53 -2.46 18.90 -34.56
CA GLY A 53 -1.68 19.88 -33.80
C GLY A 53 -2.11 20.05 -32.34
N ARG A 54 -2.99 19.19 -31.80
CA ARG A 54 -3.47 19.23 -30.41
C ARG A 54 -2.67 18.30 -29.53
N SER A 55 -2.52 18.63 -28.26
CA SER A 55 -1.78 17.80 -27.31
C SER A 55 -2.52 17.69 -25.98
N PHE A 56 -2.03 16.80 -25.11
CA PHE A 56 -2.34 16.87 -23.69
C PHE A 56 -1.95 18.24 -23.13
N HIS A 57 -2.72 18.71 -22.15
CA HIS A 57 -2.48 19.98 -21.47
C HIS A 57 -2.26 19.76 -19.97
N GLU A 58 -1.15 20.27 -19.43
CA GLU A 58 -0.78 20.07 -18.03
C GLU A 58 -1.85 20.59 -17.06
N SER A 59 -2.58 21.64 -17.43
CA SER A 59 -3.68 22.17 -16.60
C SER A 59 -4.77 21.14 -16.34
N TRP A 60 -4.88 20.06 -17.11
CA TRP A 60 -5.85 18.99 -16.88
C TRP A 60 -5.58 18.20 -15.60
N TYR A 61 -4.35 18.25 -15.06
CA TYR A 61 -4.07 17.72 -13.72
C TYR A 61 -4.78 18.48 -12.61
N TRP A 62 -5.32 19.67 -12.89
CA TRP A 62 -5.93 20.54 -11.90
C TRP A 62 -7.41 20.75 -12.21
N GLN A 63 -8.24 20.73 -11.17
CA GLN A 63 -9.66 21.04 -11.23
C GLN A 63 -9.96 22.26 -10.38
N THR A 64 -10.60 23.25 -10.99
CA THR A 64 -11.18 24.39 -10.28
C THR A 64 -12.62 24.05 -9.93
N ARG A 65 -12.96 24.08 -8.63
CA ARG A 65 -14.33 23.93 -8.15
C ARG A 65 -15.11 25.23 -8.37
N SER A 66 -16.44 25.15 -8.29
CA SER A 66 -17.33 26.32 -8.36
C SER A 66 -17.03 27.39 -7.31
N THR A 67 -16.43 26.98 -6.18
CA THR A 67 -15.96 27.85 -5.09
C THR A 67 -14.66 28.59 -5.41
N GLY A 68 -14.04 28.34 -6.58
CA GLY A 68 -12.72 28.86 -6.95
C GLY A 68 -11.56 28.05 -6.39
N GLU A 69 -11.82 27.06 -5.54
CA GLU A 69 -10.78 26.17 -4.98
C GLU A 69 -10.15 25.32 -6.09
N VAL A 70 -8.82 25.34 -6.18
CA VAL A 70 -8.05 24.52 -7.12
C VAL A 70 -7.59 23.25 -6.40
N SER A 71 -7.93 22.09 -6.95
CA SER A 71 -7.55 20.78 -6.41
C SER A 71 -6.89 19.92 -7.48
N GLN A 72 -5.92 19.09 -7.08
CA GLN A 72 -5.21 18.21 -8.00
C GLN A 72 -5.98 16.91 -8.24
N ARG A 73 -6.12 16.50 -9.50
CA ARG A 73 -6.64 15.19 -9.89
C ARG A 73 -5.61 14.10 -9.63
N LYS A 74 -5.61 13.55 -8.42
CA LYS A 74 -4.69 12.46 -8.00
C LYS A 74 -4.83 11.15 -8.79
N TRP A 75 -5.88 11.02 -9.61
CA TRP A 75 -6.16 9.83 -10.42
C TRP A 75 -5.62 9.92 -11.85
N LEU A 76 -5.40 11.13 -12.37
CA LEU A 76 -5.11 11.36 -13.79
C LEU A 76 -3.62 11.17 -14.06
N SER A 77 -3.28 10.13 -14.83
CA SER A 77 -1.90 9.79 -15.19
C SER A 77 -1.66 9.98 -16.68
N TYR A 78 -0.45 10.39 -17.07
CA TYR A 78 -0.03 10.48 -18.48
C TYR A 78 1.15 9.54 -18.75
N SER A 79 1.03 8.72 -19.78
CA SER A 79 2.14 7.89 -20.27
C SER A 79 2.94 8.68 -21.31
N ILE A 80 4.21 8.96 -20.99
CA ILE A 80 5.14 9.60 -21.94
C ILE A 80 5.38 8.69 -23.14
N LYS A 81 5.46 7.36 -22.93
CA LYS A 81 5.75 6.40 -24.00
C LYS A 81 4.59 6.27 -24.98
N ASN A 82 3.35 6.23 -24.48
CA ASN A 82 2.17 5.98 -25.30
C ASN A 82 1.45 7.25 -25.75
N HIS A 83 1.84 8.41 -25.20
CA HIS A 83 1.18 9.71 -25.42
C HIS A 83 -0.32 9.67 -25.14
N LYS A 84 -0.70 9.08 -24.00
CA LYS A 84 -2.09 8.83 -23.62
C LYS A 84 -2.30 9.09 -22.13
N ILE A 85 -3.53 9.50 -21.79
CA ILE A 85 -3.96 9.60 -20.39
C ILE A 85 -4.66 8.33 -19.91
N TYR A 86 -4.49 8.05 -18.63
CA TYR A 86 -5.00 6.88 -17.94
C TYR A 86 -5.54 7.30 -16.59
N CYS A 87 -6.52 6.54 -16.09
CA CYS A 87 -7.04 6.69 -14.75
C CYS A 87 -6.44 5.61 -13.84
N LEU A 88 -5.59 6.03 -12.91
CA LEU A 88 -4.93 5.14 -11.97
C LEU A 88 -5.95 4.33 -11.16
N TYR A 89 -6.92 5.00 -10.53
CA TYR A 89 -7.86 4.33 -9.64
C TYR A 89 -8.78 3.38 -10.39
N CYS A 90 -9.26 3.76 -11.58
CA CYS A 90 -10.02 2.84 -12.41
C CYS A 90 -9.15 1.65 -12.83
N ALA A 91 -7.89 1.86 -13.22
CA ALA A 91 -7.02 0.75 -13.57
C ALA A 91 -6.83 -0.24 -12.41
N LEU A 92 -6.76 0.26 -11.16
CA LEU A 92 -6.60 -0.57 -9.96
C LEU A 92 -7.89 -1.27 -9.49
N PHE A 93 -9.06 -0.63 -9.62
CA PHE A 93 -10.28 -1.07 -8.91
C PHE A 93 -11.50 -1.32 -9.81
N ALA A 94 -11.44 -0.93 -11.08
CA ALA A 94 -12.54 -1.14 -12.02
C ALA A 94 -12.44 -2.51 -12.68
N ARG A 95 -13.35 -3.43 -12.33
CA ARG A 95 -13.36 -4.77 -12.91
C ARG A 95 -13.99 -4.86 -14.31
N ASN A 96 -14.86 -3.92 -14.72
CA ASN A 96 -15.64 -4.01 -15.97
C ASN A 96 -15.88 -2.66 -16.69
N ASN A 97 -15.06 -1.64 -16.43
CA ASN A 97 -15.34 -0.29 -16.92
C ASN A 97 -14.75 -0.02 -18.31
N LYS A 98 -15.15 1.11 -18.91
CA LYS A 98 -14.68 1.61 -20.21
C LYS A 98 -13.15 1.53 -20.29
N GLN A 99 -12.65 0.56 -21.05
CA GLN A 99 -11.23 0.26 -21.24
C GLN A 99 -10.42 1.45 -21.80
N ASN A 100 -11.11 2.47 -22.31
CA ASN A 100 -10.53 3.70 -22.84
C ASN A 100 -9.74 4.51 -21.80
N TRP A 101 -10.03 4.37 -20.51
CA TRP A 101 -9.29 5.08 -19.45
C TRP A 101 -8.29 4.18 -18.71
N THR A 102 -8.25 2.88 -19.04
CA THR A 102 -7.44 1.89 -18.33
C THR A 102 -6.57 1.10 -19.30
N LYS A 103 -7.14 0.20 -20.09
CA LYS A 103 -6.37 -0.65 -21.01
C LYS A 103 -5.81 0.14 -22.20
N TYR A 104 -6.65 0.89 -22.90
CA TYR A 104 -6.23 1.53 -24.16
C TYR A 104 -5.64 2.92 -23.99
N GLY A 105 -6.01 3.61 -22.91
CA GLY A 105 -5.69 5.02 -22.67
C GLY A 105 -6.45 5.96 -23.60
N PHE A 106 -6.65 7.19 -23.14
CA PHE A 106 -7.35 8.24 -23.88
C PHE A 106 -6.35 9.17 -24.57
N SER A 107 -6.62 9.50 -25.83
CA SER A 107 -5.81 10.42 -26.65
C SER A 107 -6.64 11.37 -27.51
N ASN A 108 -7.96 11.43 -27.29
CA ASN A 108 -8.82 12.28 -28.12
C ASN A 108 -8.85 13.72 -27.59
N TRP A 109 -7.80 14.47 -27.86
CA TRP A 109 -7.56 15.80 -27.25
C TRP A 109 -8.64 16.83 -27.58
N ASN A 110 -9.34 16.68 -28.71
CA ASN A 110 -10.45 17.57 -29.10
C ASN A 110 -11.58 17.64 -28.06
N LYS A 111 -11.78 16.56 -27.30
CA LYS A 111 -12.81 16.40 -26.29
C LYS A 111 -12.19 16.17 -24.92
N GLY A 112 -10.91 16.51 -24.74
CA GLY A 112 -10.14 16.21 -23.53
C GLY A 112 -10.84 16.68 -22.25
N THR A 113 -11.08 17.99 -22.14
CA THR A 113 -11.73 18.59 -20.95
C THR A 113 -13.09 17.95 -20.64
N ILE A 114 -13.96 17.85 -21.64
CA ILE A 114 -15.31 17.29 -21.47
C ILE A 114 -15.23 15.80 -21.09
N SER A 115 -14.33 15.04 -21.73
CA SER A 115 -14.18 13.61 -21.47
C SER A 115 -13.63 13.35 -20.07
N ILE A 116 -12.73 14.20 -19.57
CA ILE A 116 -12.24 14.15 -18.18
C ILE A 116 -13.39 14.37 -17.21
N ILE A 117 -14.22 15.40 -17.43
CA ILE A 117 -15.38 15.71 -16.56
C ILE A 117 -16.41 14.57 -16.57
N ILE A 118 -16.72 14.01 -17.73
CA ILE A 118 -17.64 12.87 -17.85
C ILE A 118 -17.05 11.62 -17.17
N HIS A 119 -15.74 11.42 -17.27
CA HIS A 119 -15.09 10.29 -16.61
C HIS A 119 -15.12 10.44 -15.09
N GLU A 120 -14.73 11.61 -14.56
CA GLU A 120 -14.63 11.81 -13.12
C GLU A 120 -15.99 11.80 -12.40
N THR A 121 -17.08 12.10 -13.12
CA THR A 121 -18.45 12.01 -12.62
C THR A 121 -19.11 10.64 -12.84
N SER A 122 -18.46 9.71 -13.53
CA SER A 122 -19.01 8.38 -13.75
C SER A 122 -19.03 7.54 -12.47
N GLU A 123 -20.09 6.75 -12.27
CA GLU A 123 -20.23 5.84 -11.12
C GLU A 123 -19.01 4.92 -10.96
N ALA A 124 -18.57 4.35 -12.09
CA ALA A 124 -17.35 3.59 -12.25
C ALA A 124 -16.12 4.24 -11.60
N HIS A 125 -15.93 5.54 -11.85
CA HIS A 125 -14.82 6.31 -11.32
C HIS A 125 -15.01 6.64 -9.84
N ILE A 126 -16.22 7.07 -9.45
CA ILE A 126 -16.55 7.42 -8.06
C ILE A 126 -16.34 6.20 -7.15
N MET A 127 -16.79 5.02 -7.54
CA MET A 127 -16.57 3.78 -6.78
C MET A 127 -15.08 3.44 -6.66
N ALA A 128 -14.28 3.68 -7.71
CA ALA A 128 -12.84 3.46 -7.68
C ALA A 128 -12.13 4.48 -6.77
N LEU A 129 -12.55 5.75 -6.80
CA LEU A 129 -12.07 6.81 -5.89
C LEU A 129 -12.32 6.43 -4.43
N ILE A 130 -13.54 6.00 -4.11
CA ILE A 130 -13.92 5.60 -2.75
C ILE A 130 -13.06 4.43 -2.28
N LYS A 131 -12.87 3.39 -3.11
CA LYS A 131 -11.99 2.25 -2.79
C LYS A 131 -10.55 2.68 -2.56
N ALA A 132 -10.02 3.58 -3.39
CA ALA A 132 -8.67 4.11 -3.22
C ALA A 132 -8.52 4.86 -1.89
N ALA A 133 -9.50 5.70 -1.54
CA ALA A 133 -9.51 6.46 -0.29
C ALA A 133 -9.55 5.54 0.94
N TYR A 134 -10.43 4.53 0.95
CA TYR A 134 -10.47 3.54 2.03
C TYR A 134 -9.13 2.83 2.20
N ARG A 135 -8.51 2.37 1.10
CA ARG A 135 -7.20 1.70 1.15
C ARG A 135 -6.09 2.59 1.67
N GLN A 136 -6.09 3.87 1.30
CA GLN A 136 -5.12 4.86 1.80
C GLN A 136 -5.34 5.17 3.30
N ALA A 137 -6.59 5.17 3.77
CA ALA A 137 -6.94 5.40 5.18
C ALA A 137 -6.73 4.16 6.08
N GLU A 138 -6.88 2.94 5.55
CA GLU A 138 -6.59 1.68 6.26
C GLU A 138 -5.08 1.45 6.45
N TYR A 139 -4.26 2.00 5.56
CA TYR A 139 -2.81 1.74 5.53
C TYR A 139 -2.10 2.05 6.86
N PRO A 140 -2.32 3.20 7.54
CA PRO A 140 -1.66 3.51 8.81
C PRO A 140 -2.02 2.53 9.94
N LEU A 141 -3.29 2.09 10.00
CA LEU A 141 -3.76 1.17 11.04
C LEU A 141 -3.17 -0.23 10.84
N ILE A 142 -3.23 -0.75 9.61
CA ILE A 142 -2.67 -2.07 9.28
C ILE A 142 -1.15 -2.08 9.51
N GLN A 143 -0.46 -0.99 9.18
CA GLN A 143 0.99 -0.88 9.38
C GLN A 143 1.35 -0.94 10.87
N SER A 144 0.66 -0.17 11.72
CA SER A 144 0.84 -0.20 13.18
C SER A 144 0.58 -1.59 13.78
N MET A 145 -0.46 -2.28 13.31
CA MET A 145 -0.76 -3.66 13.75
C MET A 145 0.35 -4.64 13.36
N LYS A 146 0.89 -4.54 12.13
CA LYS A 146 2.00 -5.39 11.67
C LYS A 146 3.28 -5.14 12.47
N GLU A 147 3.60 -3.87 12.72
CA GLU A 147 4.77 -3.47 13.51
C GLU A 147 4.68 -4.00 14.94
N SER A 148 3.52 -3.88 15.57
CA SER A 148 3.25 -4.45 16.90
C SER A 148 3.39 -5.97 16.94
N GLY A 149 3.00 -6.68 15.87
CA GLY A 149 3.24 -8.11 15.75
C GLY A 149 4.73 -8.46 15.68
N ILE A 150 5.50 -7.70 14.91
CA ILE A 150 6.95 -7.90 14.76
C ILE A 150 7.68 -7.61 16.08
N THR A 151 7.32 -6.53 16.79
CA THR A 151 7.91 -6.21 18.10
C THR A 151 7.65 -7.30 19.12
N ASN A 152 6.43 -7.85 19.16
CA ASN A 152 6.10 -8.99 20.03
C ASN A 152 6.94 -10.23 19.72
N ILE A 153 7.15 -10.54 18.43
CA ILE A 153 8.01 -11.66 18.02
C ILE A 153 9.47 -11.40 18.43
N ALA A 154 9.98 -10.19 18.23
CA ALA A 154 11.33 -9.81 18.62
C ALA A 154 11.52 -9.91 20.15
N PHE A 155 10.58 -9.37 20.92
CA PHE A 155 10.55 -9.46 22.37
C PHE A 155 10.53 -10.91 22.85
N ASN A 156 9.66 -11.75 22.28
CA ASN A 156 9.60 -13.17 22.63
C ASN A 156 10.94 -13.86 22.36
N LYS A 157 11.59 -13.58 21.22
CA LYS A 157 12.92 -14.11 20.91
C LYS A 157 13.98 -13.68 21.92
N GLU A 158 13.96 -12.43 22.38
CA GLU A 158 14.87 -11.97 23.43
C GLU A 158 14.63 -12.69 24.76
N ILE A 159 13.37 -12.90 25.15
CA ILE A 159 13.01 -13.66 26.35
C ILE A 159 13.52 -15.10 26.25
N PHE A 160 13.31 -15.78 25.11
CA PHE A 160 13.82 -17.13 24.88
C PHE A 160 15.36 -17.18 24.85
N GLY A 161 16.02 -16.17 24.28
CA GLY A 161 17.48 -16.07 24.30
C GLY A 161 18.04 -15.89 25.71
N ARG A 162 17.38 -15.09 26.55
CA ARG A 162 17.75 -14.91 27.97
C ARG A 162 17.49 -16.16 28.79
N SER A 163 16.37 -16.85 28.59
CA SER A 163 16.03 -18.06 29.36
C SER A 163 16.98 -19.23 29.08
N GLN A 164 17.49 -19.37 27.85
CA GLN A 164 18.57 -20.32 27.55
C GLN A 164 19.90 -19.95 28.21
N GLY A 165 20.19 -18.66 28.41
CA GLY A 165 21.34 -18.18 29.19
C GLY A 165 21.22 -18.52 30.69
N TYR A 166 20.02 -18.43 31.26
CA TYR A 166 19.76 -18.83 32.65
C TYR A 166 19.89 -20.35 32.87
N GLN A 167 19.54 -21.18 31.88
CA GLN A 167 19.72 -22.63 31.96
C GLN A 167 21.19 -23.06 31.91
N GLN A 168 22.08 -22.25 31.31
CA GLN A 168 23.53 -22.54 31.29
C GLN A 168 24.30 -21.96 32.50
N GLN A 169 23.70 -21.04 33.27
CA GLN A 169 24.29 -20.51 34.52
C GLN A 169 23.78 -21.22 35.79
N GLY A 170 22.81 -22.13 35.67
CA GLY A 170 22.27 -22.91 36.78
C GLY A 170 23.11 -24.15 37.12
N ASN A 171 24.30 -23.97 37.68
CA ASN A 171 25.02 -25.05 38.36
C ASN A 171 24.31 -25.33 39.71
N PHE A 172 23.24 -26.14 39.68
CA PHE A 172 22.57 -26.60 40.89
C PHE A 172 23.49 -27.60 41.63
N PRO A 173 23.80 -27.38 42.92
CA PRO A 173 24.53 -28.36 43.71
C PRO A 173 23.73 -29.66 43.77
N ARG A 174 24.38 -30.77 43.40
CA ARG A 174 23.85 -32.13 43.53
C ARG A 174 23.60 -32.39 45.01
N PHE A 175 22.32 -32.49 45.42
CA PHE A 175 21.94 -32.83 46.80
C PHE A 175 22.63 -34.14 47.22
N ARG A 176 23.59 -34.02 48.14
CA ARG A 176 24.12 -35.13 48.93
C ARG A 176 23.99 -34.74 50.40
N GLU A 177 23.13 -35.48 51.08
CA GLU A 177 23.01 -35.75 52.53
C GLU A 177 23.56 -34.72 53.53
N MET A 178 22.65 -34.18 54.36
CA MET A 178 22.91 -33.97 55.78
C MET A 178 21.68 -34.41 56.58
N GLU A 179 21.79 -35.58 57.21
CA GLU A 179 20.98 -35.98 58.36
C GLU A 179 21.35 -35.15 59.62
N TYR A 180 20.48 -35.26 60.63
CA TYR A 180 20.49 -34.68 61.99
C TYR A 180 19.92 -33.24 62.09
N CYS A 181 18.80 -33.00 62.77
CA CYS A 181 18.55 -33.37 64.17
C CYS A 181 17.18 -33.99 64.44
N LEU A 182 17.22 -35.05 65.26
CA LEU A 182 16.11 -35.73 65.92
C LEU A 182 15.36 -34.81 66.90
N GLY A 183 14.03 -34.93 66.89
CA GLY A 183 13.22 -34.95 68.11
C GLY A 183 12.37 -33.72 68.43
N LYS A 184 11.07 -33.78 68.15
CA LYS A 184 10.04 -34.20 69.13
C LYS A 184 8.63 -34.15 68.52
N LYS A 185 7.84 -35.17 68.89
CA LYS A 185 6.43 -35.40 68.55
C LYS A 185 5.53 -34.29 69.11
N GLY A 186 4.41 -34.01 68.43
CA GLY A 186 3.35 -33.12 68.93
C GLY A 186 2.12 -33.04 68.03
N THR A 187 1.35 -34.12 68.00
CA THR A 187 -0.12 -34.26 67.82
C THR A 187 -0.95 -33.18 67.09
N PHE A 188 -1.62 -33.67 66.03
CA PHE A 188 -2.99 -33.43 65.54
C PHE A 188 -3.95 -32.63 66.45
N ASN A 189 -4.70 -31.67 65.87
CA ASN A 189 -6.15 -31.65 66.03
C ASN A 189 -6.88 -30.87 64.91
N GLN A 190 -7.82 -31.55 64.26
CA GLN A 190 -8.95 -30.96 63.56
C GLN A 190 -9.90 -30.32 64.57
N LYS A 191 -10.63 -29.27 64.16
CA LYS A 191 -12.06 -29.12 64.49
C LYS A 191 -12.70 -28.04 63.61
N SER A 192 -13.75 -28.49 62.91
CA SER A 192 -15.01 -27.83 62.53
C SER A 192 -15.04 -26.33 62.32
#